data_AF-A0A520I5D3-F1
#
_entry.id   AF-A0A520I5D3-F1
#
_cell.length_a   1.000
_cell.length_b   1.000
_cell.length_c   1.000
_cell.angle_alpha   90.00
_cell.angle_beta   90.00
_cell.angle_gamma   90.00
#
_symmetry.space_group_name_H-M   'P 1'
#
loop_
_entity.id
_entity.type
_entity.pdbx_description
1 polymer ?
#
loop_
_entity_poly.entity_id
_entity_poly.type
_entity_poly.pdbx_seq_one_letter_code
_entity_poly.pdbx_strand_id
1 'polypeptide(L)'
;MLSIREMIATMVSRHAIDPDRVFVTGLSAGGAMASALLATYPDVFAGGAIVAGLPFGAAGTVGQAFERMRGAGHVDAERYAELVRAASDHRGRWPAVSIWHGSAGATVASGNADAILGQWLTLHGAGPEPDRHDVVDGAIHRSWRDGSGRVCVEDYRIAGMGHGTPLATAGSRACGVPTAYMLDVGISSTWHSAARWGLLDTGAATEAGCQPDGTEDVQPRPSPSPSVHAGSGIQDTIEAALRSAGLMR
;
A
#
# COMPACT_ATOMS: atom_id res chain seq x y z
N MET A 1 9.62 -11.26 -5.27
CA MET A 1 9.75 -9.78 -5.32
C MET A 1 10.73 -9.31 -6.39
N LEU A 2 11.79 -10.08 -6.70
CA LEU A 2 12.71 -9.79 -7.81
C LEU A 2 11.99 -9.50 -9.14
N SER A 3 10.95 -10.27 -9.48
CA SER A 3 10.16 -10.04 -10.70
C SER A 3 9.55 -8.64 -10.79
N ILE A 4 9.08 -8.06 -9.68
CA ILE A 4 8.51 -6.71 -9.67
C ILE A 4 9.60 -5.67 -9.92
N ARG A 5 10.77 -5.83 -9.29
CA ARG A 5 11.92 -4.96 -9.53
C ARG A 5 12.37 -5.01 -10.99
N GLU A 6 12.45 -6.20 -11.60
CA GLU A 6 12.83 -6.35 -13.00
C GLU A 6 11.81 -5.73 -13.96
N MET A 7 10.51 -5.83 -13.65
CA MET A 7 9.47 -5.13 -14.39
C MET A 7 9.66 -3.60 -14.31
N ILE A 8 9.95 -3.06 -13.13
CA ILE A 8 10.23 -1.63 -12.94
C ILE A 8 11.47 -1.21 -13.75
N ALA A 9 12.59 -1.95 -13.64
CA ALA A 9 13.81 -1.65 -14.39
C ALA A 9 13.59 -1.71 -15.91
N THR A 10 12.77 -2.65 -16.37
CA THR A 10 12.36 -2.74 -17.77
C THR A 10 11.56 -1.52 -18.19
N MET A 11 10.61 -1.06 -17.38
CA MET A 11 9.82 0.14 -17.70
C MET A 11 10.68 1.41 -17.70
N VAL A 12 11.55 1.58 -16.70
CA VAL A 12 12.48 2.73 -16.61
C VAL A 12 13.46 2.76 -17.79
N SER A 13 13.93 1.62 -18.27
CA SER A 13 14.84 1.59 -19.43
C SER A 13 14.12 1.83 -20.77
N ARG A 14 12.84 1.43 -20.88
CA ARG A 14 12.07 1.54 -22.13
C ARG A 14 11.31 2.85 -22.29
N HIS A 15 10.95 3.48 -21.18
CA HIS A 15 10.18 4.70 -21.14
C HIS A 15 11.00 5.76 -20.42
N ALA A 16 10.87 7.04 -20.78
CA ALA A 16 11.59 8.15 -20.14
C ALA A 16 11.05 8.46 -18.72
N ILE A 17 10.98 7.43 -17.88
CA ILE A 17 10.56 7.48 -16.48
C ILE A 17 11.78 7.89 -15.67
N ASP A 18 11.62 8.90 -14.83
CA ASP A 18 12.64 9.31 -13.88
C ASP A 18 12.83 8.22 -12.81
N PRO A 19 14.03 7.58 -12.72
CA PRO A 19 14.28 6.52 -11.75
C PRO A 19 14.18 6.99 -10.29
N ASP A 20 14.34 8.29 -10.03
CA ASP A 20 14.24 8.87 -8.70
C ASP A 20 12.78 9.19 -8.30
N ARG A 21 11.80 8.91 -9.18
CA ARG A 21 10.37 9.19 -8.98
C ARG A 21 9.50 7.95 -9.18
N VAL A 22 9.98 6.80 -8.70
CA VAL A 22 9.23 5.55 -8.68
C VAL A 22 8.56 5.36 -7.32
N PHE A 23 7.27 5.01 -7.34
CA PHE A 23 6.45 4.84 -6.14
C PHE A 23 5.68 3.51 -6.21
N VAL A 24 5.32 2.97 -5.06
CA VAL A 24 4.52 1.75 -4.96
C VAL A 24 3.31 1.95 -4.07
N THR A 25 2.17 1.39 -4.45
CA THR A 25 1.01 1.31 -3.58
C THR A 25 0.31 -0.03 -3.72
N GLY A 26 -0.42 -0.44 -2.68
CA GLY A 26 -1.24 -1.63 -2.74
C GLY A 26 -2.21 -1.73 -1.58
N LEU A 27 -3.30 -2.48 -1.82
CA LEU A 27 -4.34 -2.80 -0.85
C LEU A 27 -4.11 -4.18 -0.24
N SER A 28 -4.30 -4.31 1.08
CA SER A 28 -4.32 -5.61 1.78
C SER A 28 -3.02 -6.40 1.60
N ALA A 29 -3.06 -7.59 0.98
CA ALA A 29 -1.86 -8.32 0.59
C ALA A 29 -0.93 -7.49 -0.33
N GLY A 30 -1.50 -6.66 -1.20
CA GLY A 30 -0.75 -5.67 -1.98
C GLY A 30 -0.13 -4.58 -1.12
N GLY A 31 -0.78 -4.19 -0.02
CA GLY A 31 -0.22 -3.25 0.96
C GLY A 31 0.95 -3.87 1.73
N ALA A 32 0.81 -5.13 2.15
CA ALA A 32 1.93 -5.88 2.73
C ALA A 32 3.09 -6.07 1.72
N MET A 33 2.78 -6.30 0.44
CA MET A 33 3.77 -6.34 -0.63
C MET A 33 4.46 -4.98 -0.82
N ALA A 34 3.72 -3.87 -0.76
CA ALA A 34 4.29 -2.53 -0.80
C ALA A 34 5.27 -2.31 0.37
N SER A 35 4.88 -2.66 1.61
CA SER A 35 5.79 -2.63 2.77
C SER A 35 7.08 -3.41 2.52
N ALA A 36 6.97 -4.59 1.91
CA ALA A 36 8.11 -5.44 1.65
C ALA A 36 9.02 -4.95 0.52
N LEU A 37 8.45 -4.40 -0.56
CA LEU A 37 9.22 -3.77 -1.63
C LEU A 37 9.99 -2.55 -1.12
N LEU A 38 9.37 -1.72 -0.28
CA LEU A 38 10.02 -0.56 0.33
C LEU A 38 11.17 -0.96 1.28
N ALA A 39 11.07 -2.10 1.96
CA ALA A 39 12.13 -2.61 2.84
C ALA A 39 13.28 -3.30 2.08
N THR A 40 12.95 -4.10 1.06
CA THR A 40 13.92 -4.96 0.35
C THR A 40 14.59 -4.28 -0.84
N TYR A 41 13.93 -3.27 -1.44
CA TYR A 41 14.46 -2.49 -2.56
C TYR A 41 14.30 -0.97 -2.32
N PRO A 42 14.80 -0.43 -1.19
CA PRO A 42 14.61 0.98 -0.85
C PRO A 42 15.22 1.94 -1.88
N ASP A 43 16.29 1.53 -2.58
CA ASP A 43 16.92 2.33 -3.64
C ASP A 43 16.07 2.49 -4.90
N VAL A 44 15.02 1.66 -5.06
CA VAL A 44 14.13 1.72 -6.23
C VAL A 44 12.99 2.70 -6.00
N PHE A 45 12.61 3.00 -4.75
CA PHE A 45 11.38 3.72 -4.46
C PHE A 45 11.65 5.04 -3.73
N ALA A 46 11.11 6.14 -4.25
CA ALA A 46 11.09 7.41 -3.53
C ALA A 46 10.09 7.39 -2.34
N GLY A 47 9.05 6.56 -2.45
CA GLY A 47 8.08 6.33 -1.39
C GLY A 47 7.00 5.32 -1.79
N GLY A 48 6.04 5.12 -0.90
CA GLY A 48 4.89 4.28 -1.21
C GLY A 48 3.71 4.47 -0.28
N ALA A 49 2.55 3.98 -0.72
CA ALA A 49 1.30 4.04 0.04
C ALA A 49 0.82 2.63 0.41
N ILE A 50 0.73 2.35 1.72
CA ILE A 50 0.29 1.08 2.27
C ILE A 50 -1.18 1.21 2.67
N VAL A 51 -2.06 0.56 1.92
CA VAL A 51 -3.51 0.64 2.14
C VAL A 51 -4.01 -0.65 2.79
N ALA A 52 -4.57 -0.56 4.00
CA ALA A 52 -5.06 -1.69 4.79
C ALA A 52 -4.07 -2.90 4.83
N GLY A 53 -2.77 -2.62 4.92
CA GLY A 53 -1.69 -3.60 4.82
C GLY A 53 -1.17 -4.13 6.16
N LEU A 54 0.05 -4.70 6.14
CA LEU A 54 0.78 -5.19 7.30
C LEU A 54 2.19 -4.58 7.37
N PRO A 55 2.83 -4.47 8.55
CA PRO A 55 4.22 -4.09 8.65
C PRO A 55 5.13 -5.13 7.98
N PHE A 56 6.31 -4.71 7.53
CA PHE A 56 7.28 -5.64 6.97
C PHE A 56 7.77 -6.62 8.04
N GLY A 57 7.93 -7.91 7.68
CA GLY A 57 8.33 -8.95 8.63
C GLY A 57 7.26 -9.35 9.63
N ALA A 58 5.99 -8.93 9.44
CA ALA A 58 4.88 -9.28 10.33
C ALA A 58 4.64 -10.79 10.46
N ALA A 59 4.83 -11.53 9.37
CA ALA A 59 4.55 -12.96 9.29
C ALA A 59 5.57 -13.69 8.40
N GLY A 60 6.01 -14.86 8.86
CA GLY A 60 6.80 -15.82 8.08
C GLY A 60 5.99 -17.02 7.61
N THR A 61 4.74 -17.17 8.05
CA THR A 61 3.84 -18.27 7.67
C THR A 61 2.41 -17.75 7.41
N VAL A 62 1.59 -18.55 6.72
CA VAL A 62 0.17 -18.23 6.47
C VAL A 62 -0.61 -18.07 7.78
N GLY A 63 -0.37 -18.96 8.76
CA GLY A 63 -1.02 -18.88 10.06
C GLY A 63 -0.70 -17.57 10.78
N GLN A 64 0.58 -17.15 10.77
CA GLN A 64 0.99 -15.86 11.32
C GLN A 64 0.36 -14.70 10.54
N ALA A 65 0.25 -14.79 9.21
CA ALA A 65 -0.38 -13.73 8.41
C ALA A 65 -1.83 -13.50 8.85
N PHE A 66 -2.60 -14.57 9.04
CA PHE A 66 -3.98 -14.47 9.54
C PHE A 66 -4.07 -13.97 10.99
N GLU A 67 -3.09 -14.30 11.83
CA GLU A 67 -3.02 -13.75 13.19
C GLU A 67 -2.78 -12.23 13.16
N ARG A 68 -1.81 -11.77 12.35
CA ARG A 68 -1.49 -10.34 12.18
C ARG A 68 -2.63 -9.57 11.54
N MET A 69 -3.33 -10.14 10.55
CA MET A 69 -4.54 -9.53 9.99
C MET A 69 -5.57 -9.20 11.08
N ARG A 70 -5.68 -10.01 12.14
CA ARG A 70 -6.56 -9.75 13.29
C ARG A 70 -5.97 -8.77 14.31
N GLY A 71 -4.79 -8.20 14.05
CA GLY A 71 -4.08 -7.26 14.92
C GLY A 71 -3.35 -7.93 16.08
N ALA A 72 -3.18 -9.26 16.05
CA ALA A 72 -2.58 -10.03 17.13
C ALA A 72 -1.13 -10.39 16.85
N GLY A 73 -0.35 -10.56 17.93
CA GLY A 73 1.03 -11.08 17.94
C GLY A 73 2.09 -10.17 17.31
N HIS A 74 1.80 -8.88 17.12
CA HIS A 74 2.82 -7.93 16.72
C HIS A 74 3.99 -7.88 17.71
N VAL A 75 5.21 -7.75 17.17
CA VAL A 75 6.38 -7.39 17.97
C VAL A 75 6.44 -5.86 18.12
N ASP A 76 7.35 -5.36 18.95
CA ASP A 76 7.53 -3.92 19.11
C ASP A 76 8.11 -3.25 17.85
N ALA A 77 8.03 -1.92 17.83
CA ALA A 77 8.46 -1.10 16.72
C ALA A 77 9.97 -1.19 16.44
N GLU A 78 10.81 -1.37 17.47
CA GLU A 78 12.26 -1.49 17.28
C GLU A 78 12.60 -2.79 16.57
N ARG A 79 12.01 -3.90 17.01
CA ARG A 79 12.20 -5.19 16.35
C ARG A 79 11.71 -5.15 14.91
N TYR A 80 10.60 -4.48 14.65
CA TYR A 80 10.12 -4.27 13.28
C TYR A 80 11.06 -3.41 12.45
N ALA A 81 11.64 -2.35 13.01
CA ALA A 81 12.61 -1.51 12.30
C ALA A 81 13.92 -2.27 12.03
N GLU A 82 14.41 -3.09 12.97
CA GLU A 82 15.54 -4.00 12.76
C GLU A 82 15.31 -4.94 11.58
N LEU A 83 14.11 -5.51 11.46
CA LEU A 83 13.77 -6.37 10.32
C LEU A 83 13.86 -5.63 8.99
N VAL A 84 13.41 -4.37 8.93
CA VAL A 84 13.56 -3.52 7.73
C VAL A 84 15.04 -3.24 7.43
N ARG A 85 15.83 -2.85 8.45
CA ARG A 85 17.27 -2.59 8.29
C ARG A 85 18.04 -3.83 7.83
N ALA A 86 17.60 -5.03 8.23
CA ALA A 86 18.20 -6.30 7.83
C ALA A 86 17.75 -6.80 6.44
N ALA A 87 16.75 -6.17 5.82
CA ALA A 87 16.16 -6.63 4.56
C ALA A 87 17.02 -6.29 3.32
N SER A 88 17.96 -5.35 3.44
CA SER A 88 18.86 -4.93 2.38
C SER A 88 20.16 -4.34 2.95
N ASP A 89 21.20 -4.22 2.11
CA ASP A 89 22.44 -3.53 2.46
C ASP A 89 22.34 -2.00 2.36
N HIS A 90 21.11 -1.46 2.32
CA HIS A 90 20.86 -0.02 2.20
C HIS A 90 21.54 0.77 3.32
N ARG A 91 22.18 1.87 2.95
CA ARG A 91 22.78 2.85 3.87
C ARG A 91 22.32 4.28 3.58
N GLY A 92 21.51 4.45 2.54
CA GLY A 92 20.99 5.75 2.12
C GLY A 92 19.73 6.15 2.87
N ARG A 93 19.00 7.08 2.28
CA ARG A 93 17.73 7.56 2.83
C ARG A 93 16.64 6.53 2.60
N TRP A 94 15.84 6.26 3.63
CA TRP A 94 14.67 5.39 3.47
C TRP A 94 13.56 6.08 2.65
N PRO A 95 12.74 5.30 1.91
CA PRO A 95 11.56 5.81 1.24
C PRO A 95 10.55 6.43 2.22
N ALA A 96 9.78 7.42 1.77
CA ALA A 96 8.67 7.95 2.55
C ALA A 96 7.44 7.03 2.46
N VAL A 97 6.64 6.95 3.53
CA VAL A 97 5.47 6.04 3.59
C VAL A 97 4.20 6.80 3.91
N SER A 98 3.14 6.50 3.16
CA SER A 98 1.77 6.96 3.42
C SER A 98 0.90 5.78 3.83
N ILE A 99 0.29 5.83 5.01
CA ILE A 99 -0.50 4.74 5.59
C ILE A 99 -1.97 5.13 5.46
N TRP A 100 -2.79 4.24 4.90
CA TRP A 100 -4.22 4.47 4.70
C TRP A 100 -5.01 3.32 5.30
N HIS A 101 -5.84 3.60 6.31
CA HIS A 101 -6.59 2.54 7.00
C HIS A 101 -7.98 3.01 7.46
N GLY A 102 -9.00 2.18 7.21
CA GLY A 102 -10.34 2.39 7.72
C GLY A 102 -10.51 1.92 9.17
N SER A 103 -11.30 2.62 9.98
CA SER A 103 -11.48 2.27 11.40
C SER A 103 -12.49 1.14 11.67
N ALA A 104 -13.24 0.69 10.66
CA ALA A 104 -14.28 -0.34 10.79
C ALA A 104 -13.94 -1.64 10.02
N GLY A 105 -12.71 -1.79 9.54
CA GLY A 105 -12.28 -2.98 8.80
C GLY A 105 -12.16 -4.22 9.70
N ALA A 106 -12.98 -5.25 9.44
CA ALA A 106 -12.89 -6.54 10.13
C ALA A 106 -11.87 -7.52 9.50
N THR A 107 -11.44 -7.25 8.26
CA THR A 107 -10.47 -8.11 7.53
C THR A 107 -9.03 -7.85 7.97
N VAL A 108 -8.65 -6.58 8.06
CA VAL A 108 -7.33 -6.16 8.58
C VAL A 108 -7.58 -5.13 9.67
N ALA A 109 -7.30 -5.52 10.91
CA ALA A 109 -7.53 -4.70 12.10
C ALA A 109 -6.74 -3.39 12.04
N SER A 110 -7.31 -2.31 12.57
CA SER A 110 -6.69 -0.97 12.62
C SER A 110 -5.34 -0.95 13.35
N GLY A 111 -5.12 -1.87 14.29
CA GLY A 111 -3.84 -2.06 14.98
C GLY A 111 -2.67 -2.38 14.04
N ASN A 112 -2.94 -2.90 12.83
CA ASN A 112 -1.90 -3.09 11.82
C ASN A 112 -1.33 -1.77 11.31
N ALA A 113 -2.16 -0.73 11.13
CA ALA A 113 -1.66 0.57 10.74
C ALA A 113 -0.87 1.25 11.89
N ASP A 114 -1.19 0.95 13.15
CA ASP A 114 -0.37 1.40 14.28
C ASP A 114 0.99 0.69 14.30
N ALA A 115 1.03 -0.60 13.99
CA ALA A 115 2.28 -1.35 13.86
C ALA A 115 3.14 -0.89 12.67
N ILE A 116 2.52 -0.58 11.52
CA ILE A 116 3.21 0.04 10.37
C ILE A 116 3.75 1.41 10.78
N LEU A 117 2.92 2.26 11.40
CA LEU A 117 3.33 3.58 11.85
C LEU A 117 4.54 3.50 12.78
N GLY A 118 4.47 2.65 13.82
CA GLY A 118 5.59 2.43 14.74
C GLY A 118 6.87 1.98 14.02
N GLN A 119 6.78 0.96 13.16
CA GLN A 119 7.93 0.46 12.37
C GLN A 119 8.62 1.58 11.60
N TRP A 120 7.86 2.39 10.87
CA TRP A 120 8.43 3.42 9.99
C TRP A 120 8.90 4.66 10.75
N LEU A 121 8.22 5.07 11.83
CA LEU A 121 8.73 6.14 12.69
C LEU A 121 10.07 5.76 13.33
N THR A 122 10.18 4.55 13.89
CA THR A 122 11.42 4.04 14.47
C THR A 122 12.53 3.90 13.43
N LEU A 123 12.19 3.44 12.21
CA LEU A 123 13.17 3.34 11.12
C LEU A 123 13.73 4.72 10.72
N HIS A 124 12.87 5.73 10.61
CA HIS A 124 13.25 7.10 10.25
C HIS A 124 13.83 7.91 11.42
N GLY A 125 13.78 7.39 12.65
CA GLY A 125 14.17 8.12 13.86
C GLY A 125 13.27 9.32 14.17
N ALA A 126 12.02 9.28 13.72
CA ALA A 126 11.03 10.31 13.99
C ALA A 126 10.49 10.20 15.42
N GLY A 127 10.12 11.35 16.00
CA GLY A 127 9.52 11.40 17.33
C GLY A 127 8.12 10.77 17.38
N PRO A 128 7.60 10.46 18.58
CA PRO A 128 6.28 9.84 18.74
C PRO A 128 5.13 10.78 18.38
N GLU A 129 5.32 12.10 18.57
CA GLU A 129 4.30 13.11 18.28
C GLU A 129 4.39 13.57 16.81
N PRO A 130 3.26 13.73 16.12
CA PRO A 130 3.26 14.22 14.74
C PRO A 130 3.60 15.71 14.66
N ASP A 131 4.34 16.10 13.63
CA ASP A 131 4.59 17.52 13.29
C ASP A 131 3.33 18.23 12.79
N ARG A 132 2.37 17.46 12.26
CA ARG A 132 1.08 17.95 11.79
C ARG A 132 -0.01 16.94 12.14
N HIS A 133 -1.10 17.43 12.69
CA HIS A 133 -2.30 16.66 12.98
C HIS A 133 -3.53 17.50 12.60
N ASP A 134 -4.30 17.04 11.64
CA ASP A 134 -5.44 17.76 11.09
C ASP A 134 -6.49 16.81 10.49
N VAL A 135 -7.48 17.38 9.81
CA VAL A 135 -8.52 16.62 9.09
C VAL A 135 -8.44 16.95 7.61
N VAL A 136 -8.28 15.92 6.78
CA VAL A 136 -8.26 16.03 5.32
C VAL A 136 -9.44 15.23 4.79
N ASP A 137 -10.39 15.90 4.13
CA ASP A 137 -11.57 15.28 3.52
C ASP A 137 -12.35 14.35 4.47
N GLY A 138 -12.44 14.75 5.75
CA GLY A 138 -13.11 13.99 6.79
C GLY A 138 -12.26 12.88 7.43
N ALA A 139 -11.08 12.56 6.89
CA ALA A 139 -10.13 11.63 7.50
C ALA A 139 -9.21 12.34 8.50
N ILE A 140 -8.90 11.68 9.62
CA ILE A 140 -7.82 12.14 10.52
C ILE A 140 -6.51 11.93 9.78
N HIS A 141 -5.71 13.00 9.67
CA HIS A 141 -4.41 12.98 9.02
C HIS A 141 -3.32 13.38 10.00
N ARG A 142 -2.22 12.63 9.98
CA ARG A 142 -1.01 12.91 10.77
C ARG A 142 0.21 12.76 9.89
N SER A 143 1.22 13.61 10.09
CA SER A 143 2.49 13.51 9.36
C SER A 143 3.70 13.81 10.22
N TRP A 144 4.80 13.13 9.93
CA TRP A 144 6.10 13.27 10.61
C TRP A 144 7.20 13.57 9.61
N ARG A 145 8.17 14.38 10.03
CA ARG A 145 9.36 14.74 9.29
C ARG A 145 10.59 14.00 9.81
N ASP A 146 11.49 13.67 8.90
CA ASP A 146 12.82 13.18 9.25
C ASP A 146 13.72 14.34 9.70
N GLY A 147 14.95 14.03 10.16
CA GLY A 147 15.92 15.04 10.60
C GLY A 147 16.34 16.05 9.52
N SER A 148 15.99 15.83 8.24
CA SER A 148 16.20 16.78 7.14
C SER A 148 15.00 17.72 6.91
N GLY A 149 13.92 17.55 7.67
CA GLY A 149 12.68 18.31 7.53
C GLY A 149 11.76 17.81 6.42
N ARG A 150 12.08 16.69 5.74
CA ARG A 150 11.20 16.07 4.74
C ARG A 150 10.16 15.21 5.45
N VAL A 151 8.90 15.27 5.00
CA VAL A 151 7.88 14.33 5.51
C VAL A 151 8.23 12.91 5.10
N CYS A 152 8.46 12.05 6.09
CA CYS A 152 8.88 10.67 5.93
C CYS A 152 7.76 9.67 6.20
N VAL A 153 6.77 10.03 7.02
CA VAL A 153 5.58 9.21 7.29
C VAL A 153 4.33 10.08 7.28
N GLU A 154 3.29 9.61 6.62
CA GLU A 154 1.92 10.13 6.67
C GLU A 154 0.95 9.01 7.08
N ASP A 155 -0.06 9.35 7.84
CA ASP A 155 -1.07 8.40 8.34
C ASP A 155 -2.48 9.00 8.20
N TYR A 156 -3.33 8.30 7.45
CA TYR A 156 -4.71 8.64 7.19
C TYR A 156 -5.63 7.58 7.80
N ARG A 157 -6.48 8.01 8.73
CA ARG A 157 -7.50 7.18 9.39
C ARG A 157 -8.89 7.61 8.97
N ILE A 158 -9.58 6.73 8.25
CA ILE A 158 -10.91 7.00 7.70
C ILE A 158 -11.97 6.38 8.61
N ALA A 159 -12.73 7.23 9.29
CA ALA A 159 -13.77 6.80 10.22
C ALA A 159 -14.88 6.02 9.51
N GLY A 160 -15.27 4.87 10.06
CA GLY A 160 -16.39 4.06 9.56
C GLY A 160 -16.10 3.28 8.27
N MET A 161 -14.93 3.49 7.64
CA MET A 161 -14.53 2.77 6.45
C MET A 161 -14.12 1.33 6.78
N GLY A 162 -14.62 0.38 5.97
CA GLY A 162 -14.25 -1.03 6.02
C GLY A 162 -12.90 -1.34 5.36
N HIS A 163 -12.72 -2.60 4.95
CA HIS A 163 -11.51 -3.04 4.25
C HIS A 163 -11.57 -2.63 2.77
N GLY A 164 -10.66 -1.78 2.30
CA GLY A 164 -10.63 -1.34 0.91
C GLY A 164 -9.71 -0.14 0.66
N THR A 165 -9.64 0.30 -0.59
CA THR A 165 -8.96 1.52 -1.01
C THR A 165 -9.95 2.69 -0.96
N PRO A 166 -9.62 3.79 -0.26
CA PRO A 166 -10.50 4.95 -0.19
C PRO A 166 -10.44 5.73 -1.51
N LEU A 167 -11.60 5.99 -2.09
CA LEU A 167 -11.81 6.80 -3.27
C LEU A 167 -12.73 7.99 -2.96
N ALA A 168 -12.70 8.95 -3.87
CA ALA A 168 -13.70 10.00 -3.99
C ALA A 168 -14.21 9.99 -5.43
N THR A 169 -15.52 10.01 -5.65
CA THR A 169 -16.11 10.07 -7.00
C THR A 169 -16.60 11.45 -7.41
N ALA A 170 -16.64 12.39 -6.46
CA ALA A 170 -17.10 13.76 -6.68
C ALA A 170 -16.05 14.80 -6.27
N GLY A 171 -16.16 15.99 -6.86
CA GLY A 171 -15.27 17.12 -6.61
C GLY A 171 -13.99 17.10 -7.44
N SER A 172 -13.17 18.14 -7.30
CA SER A 172 -11.95 18.34 -8.10
C SER A 172 -10.82 17.33 -7.84
N ARG A 173 -10.98 16.50 -6.81
CA ARG A 173 -10.02 15.46 -6.40
C ARG A 173 -10.58 14.06 -6.57
N ALA A 174 -11.69 13.94 -7.30
CA ALA A 174 -12.29 12.66 -7.65
C ALA A 174 -11.29 11.82 -8.44
N CYS A 175 -11.14 10.56 -8.05
CA CYS A 175 -10.25 9.62 -8.71
C CYS A 175 -10.71 8.20 -8.41
N GLY A 176 -10.96 7.43 -9.47
CA GLY A 176 -11.39 6.04 -9.42
C GLY A 176 -12.90 5.84 -9.64
N VAL A 177 -13.29 4.57 -9.71
CA VAL A 177 -14.68 4.13 -9.87
C VAL A 177 -14.99 3.13 -8.75
N PRO A 178 -16.13 3.25 -8.04
CA PRO A 178 -16.48 2.33 -6.98
C PRO A 178 -16.66 0.91 -7.52
N THR A 179 -15.97 -0.04 -6.89
CA THR A 179 -16.06 -1.48 -7.19
C THR A 179 -15.81 -2.26 -5.91
N ALA A 180 -15.72 -3.59 -5.99
CA ALA A 180 -15.34 -4.40 -4.84
C ALA A 180 -14.00 -3.91 -4.25
N TYR A 181 -14.04 -3.54 -2.96
CA TYR A 181 -12.90 -2.99 -2.21
C TYR A 181 -12.35 -1.64 -2.70
N MET A 182 -13.04 -0.96 -3.62
CA MET A 182 -12.77 0.42 -4.04
C MET A 182 -13.91 1.29 -3.51
N LEU A 183 -13.69 1.91 -2.35
CA LEU A 183 -14.76 2.43 -1.51
C LEU A 183 -14.86 3.94 -1.68
N ASP A 184 -16.00 4.43 -2.17
CA ASP A 184 -16.26 5.87 -2.16
C ASP A 184 -16.58 6.34 -0.75
N VAL A 185 -15.60 7.00 -0.13
CA VAL A 185 -15.65 7.49 1.25
C VAL A 185 -15.33 8.98 1.32
N GLY A 186 -15.40 9.67 0.18
CA GLY A 186 -15.16 11.11 0.08
C GLY A 186 -13.69 11.54 0.10
N ILE A 187 -12.75 10.59 0.12
CA ILE A 187 -11.30 10.86 0.07
C ILE A 187 -10.60 9.85 -0.84
N SER A 188 -9.77 10.32 -1.78
CA SER A 188 -9.00 9.45 -2.67
C SER A 188 -7.55 9.29 -2.20
N SER A 189 -7.18 8.09 -1.76
CA SER A 189 -5.76 7.80 -1.43
C SER A 189 -4.86 8.00 -2.64
N THR A 190 -5.34 7.64 -3.84
CA THR A 190 -4.57 7.73 -5.08
C THR A 190 -4.27 9.18 -5.43
N TRP A 191 -5.29 10.05 -5.41
CA TRP A 191 -5.09 11.46 -5.73
C TRP A 191 -4.16 12.13 -4.72
N HIS A 192 -4.38 11.92 -3.42
CA HIS A 192 -3.54 12.53 -2.37
C HIS A 192 -2.10 12.02 -2.41
N SER A 193 -1.90 10.72 -2.62
CA SER A 193 -0.55 10.16 -2.79
C SER A 193 0.15 10.75 -4.01
N ALA A 194 -0.53 10.78 -5.16
CA ALA A 194 0.03 11.36 -6.39
C ALA A 194 0.35 12.86 -6.25
N ALA A 195 -0.54 13.63 -5.61
CA ALA A 195 -0.33 15.05 -5.34
C ALA A 195 0.93 15.24 -4.47
N ARG A 196 1.05 14.43 -3.42
CA ARG A 196 2.17 14.50 -2.49
C ARG A 196 3.51 14.14 -3.12
N TRP A 197 3.48 13.18 -4.04
CA TRP A 197 4.64 12.73 -4.81
C TRP A 197 4.97 13.65 -5.99
N GLY A 198 4.20 14.73 -6.19
CA GLY A 198 4.38 15.67 -7.29
C GLY A 198 4.14 15.03 -8.66
N LEU A 199 3.26 14.02 -8.73
CA LEU A 199 2.91 13.32 -9.97
C LEU A 199 1.71 13.92 -10.70
N LEU A 200 1.00 14.87 -10.08
CA LEU A 200 -0.11 15.56 -10.71
C LEU A 200 0.39 16.72 -11.57
N ASP A 201 0.01 16.74 -12.84
CA ASP A 201 0.28 17.86 -13.73
C ASP A 201 -0.56 19.07 -13.32
N THR A 202 0.10 20.19 -13.06
CA THR A 202 -0.57 21.46 -12.75
C THR A 202 -1.25 22.12 -13.96
N GLY A 203 -1.18 21.51 -15.16
CA GLY A 203 -1.65 22.08 -16.42
C GLY A 203 -2.60 21.23 -17.28
N ALA A 204 -2.99 20.02 -16.86
CA ALA A 204 -3.77 19.09 -17.70
C ALA A 204 -5.06 18.58 -17.02
N ALA A 205 -5.62 19.35 -16.08
CA ALA A 205 -6.96 19.08 -15.56
C ALA A 205 -8.04 19.58 -16.55
N THR A 206 -8.04 19.03 -17.76
CA THR A 206 -9.16 19.12 -18.70
C THR A 206 -9.47 17.71 -19.16
N GLU A 207 -10.53 17.14 -18.57
CA GLU A 207 -11.36 16.07 -19.15
C GLU A 207 -10.62 14.87 -19.76
N ALA A 208 -9.65 14.29 -19.04
CA ALA A 208 -9.33 12.88 -19.24
C ALA A 208 -10.19 12.06 -18.27
N GLY A 209 -11.47 11.86 -18.64
CA GLY A 209 -12.21 10.74 -18.08
C GLY A 209 -11.40 9.47 -18.31
N CYS A 210 -11.29 8.62 -17.28
CA CYS A 210 -10.70 7.29 -17.42
C CYS A 210 -11.60 6.46 -18.35
N GLN A 211 -11.45 6.66 -19.65
CA GLN A 211 -11.95 5.77 -20.68
C GLN A 211 -10.83 4.74 -20.91
N PRO A 212 -11.12 3.44 -20.75
CA PRO A 212 -10.14 2.42 -21.12
C PRO A 212 -9.90 2.53 -22.63
N ASP A 213 -8.67 2.88 -23.00
CA ASP A 213 -8.24 2.84 -24.39
C ASP A 213 -8.38 1.41 -24.93
N GLY A 214 -9.08 1.28 -26.06
CA GLY A 214 -9.02 0.19 -27.02
C GLY A 214 -8.91 -1.24 -26.49
N THR A 215 -10.02 -1.97 -26.54
CA THR A 215 -10.02 -3.43 -26.53
C THR A 215 -9.25 -3.97 -27.75
N GLU A 216 -7.96 -4.29 -27.59
CA GLU A 216 -7.35 -5.31 -28.43
C GLU A 216 -7.96 -6.67 -28.03
N ASP A 217 -8.52 -7.33 -29.03
CA ASP A 217 -9.35 -8.54 -28.94
C ASP A 217 -8.52 -9.74 -28.47
N VAL A 218 -8.32 -9.85 -27.16
CA VAL A 218 -7.81 -11.07 -26.53
C VAL A 218 -9.00 -12.02 -26.37
N GLN A 219 -9.16 -12.95 -27.31
CA GLN A 219 -10.19 -13.97 -27.22
C GLN A 219 -10.11 -14.73 -25.88
N PRO A 220 -11.20 -14.77 -25.09
CA PRO A 220 -11.19 -15.47 -23.81
C PRO A 220 -11.14 -16.98 -24.03
N ARG A 221 -10.20 -17.66 -23.37
CA ARG A 221 -10.28 -19.12 -23.21
C ARG A 221 -11.53 -19.48 -22.41
N PRO A 222 -12.23 -20.58 -22.74
CA PRO A 222 -13.43 -20.97 -22.03
C PRO A 222 -13.09 -21.33 -20.57
N SER A 223 -13.73 -20.62 -19.64
CA SER A 223 -13.71 -20.92 -18.21
C SER A 223 -14.56 -22.17 -17.93
N PRO A 224 -14.09 -23.12 -17.11
CA PRO A 224 -14.94 -24.20 -16.62
C PRO A 224 -16.03 -23.63 -15.69
N SER A 225 -17.25 -24.14 -15.82
CA SER A 225 -18.42 -23.71 -15.05
C SER A 225 -18.24 -23.92 -13.53
N PRO A 226 -18.84 -23.06 -12.68
CA PRO A 226 -18.64 -23.13 -11.24
C PRO A 226 -19.50 -24.26 -10.64
N SER A 227 -18.84 -25.31 -10.14
CA SER A 227 -19.48 -26.24 -9.20
C SER A 227 -19.52 -25.61 -7.81
N VAL A 228 -20.72 -25.31 -7.34
CA VAL A 228 -21.00 -24.85 -5.98
C VAL A 228 -20.65 -25.97 -4.99
N HIS A 229 -19.55 -25.82 -4.25
CA HIS A 229 -19.29 -26.57 -3.03
C HIS A 229 -19.06 -25.62 -1.85
N ALA A 230 -19.91 -25.79 -0.85
CA ALA A 230 -19.93 -25.03 0.37
C ALA A 230 -18.69 -25.32 1.24
N GLY A 231 -18.06 -24.25 1.75
CA GLY A 231 -17.18 -24.30 2.92
C GLY A 231 -15.75 -24.79 2.71
N SER A 232 -14.92 -24.05 1.96
CA SER A 232 -13.43 -23.99 2.12
C SER A 232 -12.72 -22.93 1.25
N GLY A 233 -13.42 -22.32 0.28
CA GLY A 233 -12.79 -21.77 -0.92
C GLY A 233 -11.86 -20.54 -0.82
N ILE A 234 -11.91 -19.70 0.23
CA ILE A 234 -11.02 -18.51 0.27
C ILE A 234 -9.60 -18.91 0.68
N GLN A 235 -9.48 -19.82 1.65
CA GLN A 235 -8.18 -20.26 2.14
C GLN A 235 -7.43 -21.06 1.08
N ASP A 236 -8.13 -21.97 0.39
CA ASP A 236 -7.54 -22.74 -0.71
C ASP A 236 -7.09 -21.84 -1.88
N THR A 237 -7.85 -20.78 -2.16
CA THR A 237 -7.49 -19.80 -3.20
C THR A 237 -6.25 -18.97 -2.81
N ILE A 238 -6.15 -18.56 -1.54
CA ILE A 238 -4.98 -17.83 -1.02
C ILE A 238 -3.75 -18.75 -1.00
N GLU A 239 -3.90 -20.00 -0.58
CA GLU A 239 -2.80 -20.97 -0.56
C GLU A 239 -2.31 -21.33 -1.97
N ALA A 240 -3.20 -21.42 -2.95
CA ALA A 240 -2.86 -21.61 -4.35
C ALA A 240 -2.10 -20.41 -4.93
N ALA A 241 -2.55 -19.19 -4.61
CA ALA A 241 -1.86 -17.96 -5.02
C ALA A 241 -0.44 -17.88 -4.42
N LEU A 242 -0.29 -18.21 -3.12
CA LEU A 242 1.01 -18.20 -2.44
C LEU A 242 1.96 -19.29 -2.94
N ARG A 243 1.47 -20.48 -3.28
CA ARG A 243 2.28 -21.55 -3.92
C ARG A 243 2.71 -21.15 -5.33
N SER A 244 1.82 -20.58 -6.14
CA SER A 244 2.15 -20.13 -7.50
C SER A 244 3.20 -19.00 -7.53
N ALA A 245 3.28 -18.22 -6.44
CA ALA A 245 4.28 -17.18 -6.25
C ALA A 245 5.62 -17.68 -5.65
N GLY A 246 5.76 -18.98 -5.37
CA GLY A 246 6.97 -19.58 -4.80
C GLY A 246 7.22 -19.23 -3.33
N LEU A 247 6.18 -18.82 -2.60
CA LEU A 247 6.26 -18.33 -1.22
C LEU A 247 5.93 -19.41 -0.17
N MET A 248 5.63 -20.63 -0.61
CA MET A 248 5.52 -21.84 0.23
C MET A 248 6.20 -23.01 -0.49
N ARG A 249 6.96 -23.83 0.26
CA ARG A 249 7.37 -25.17 -0.16
C ARG A 249 6.39 -26.20 0.39
#